data_AF-D9SSC9-F1
#
_entry.id   AF-D9SSC9-F1
#
_cell.length_a   1.000
_cell.length_b   1.000
_cell.length_c   1.000
_cell.angle_alpha   90.00
_cell.angle_beta   90.00
_cell.angle_gamma   90.00
#
_symmetry.space_group_name_H-M   'P 1'
#
loop_
_entity.id
_entity.type
_entity.pdbx_description
1 polymer ?
#
loop_
_entity_poly.entity_id
_entity_poly.type
_entity_poly.pdbx_seq_one_letter_code
_entity_poly.pdbx_strand_id
1 'polypeptide(L)' 'MKPNKQYIVELINKNRWSQNKFAIKAGVSKTTVSRWINGKRGAGSELIAGIIRAFPNEPIEKLFFL' A
#
# COMPACT_ATOMS: atom_id res chain seq x y z
N MET A 1 4.52 -12.66 -4.36
CA MET A 1 4.04 -11.58 -3.46
C MET A 1 3.07 -10.66 -4.17
N LYS A 2 1.79 -10.80 -3.85
CA LYS A 2 0.69 -9.94 -4.28
C LYS A 2 0.17 -9.17 -3.07
N PRO A 3 0.13 -7.82 -3.08
CA PRO A 3 -0.45 -7.09 -1.96
C PRO A 3 -1.90 -7.48 -1.68
N ASN A 4 -2.21 -7.67 -0.41
CA ASN A 4 -3.58 -7.79 0.08
C ASN A 4 -4.24 -6.41 0.06
N LYS A 5 -4.69 -6.00 -1.13
CA LYS A 5 -5.21 -4.66 -1.39
C LYS A 5 -6.36 -4.29 -0.44
N GLN A 6 -7.24 -5.23 -0.13
CA GLN A 6 -8.36 -4.99 0.77
C GLN A 6 -7.85 -4.61 2.16
N TYR A 7 -7.01 -5.46 2.76
CA TYR A 7 -6.44 -5.21 4.08
C TYR A 7 -5.64 -3.89 4.15
N ILE A 8 -4.85 -3.60 3.12
CA ILE A 8 -4.08 -2.36 3.05
C ILE A 8 -4.99 -1.13 2.98
N VAL A 9 -6.09 -1.18 2.21
CA VAL A 9 -7.06 -0.07 2.16
C VAL A 9 -7.78 0.10 3.51
N GLU A 10 -8.12 -0.98 4.19
CA GLU A 10 -8.67 -0.95 5.54
C GLU A 10 -7.69 -0.29 6.53
N LEU A 11 -6.40 -0.63 6.46
CA LEU A 11 -5.36 0.00 7.27
C LEU A 11 -5.22 1.50 6.97
N ILE A 12 -5.22 1.90 5.70
CA ILE A 12 -5.19 3.31 5.29
C ILE A 12 -6.37 4.06 5.92
N ASN A 13 -7.57 3.49 5.86
CA ASN A 13 -8.78 4.08 6.43
C ASN A 13 -8.75 4.13 7.97
N LYS A 14 -8.32 3.04 8.64
CA LYS A 14 -8.17 2.96 10.09
C LYS A 14 -7.20 4.01 10.63
N ASN A 15 -6.12 4.27 9.89
CA ASN A 15 -5.14 5.31 10.21
C ASN A 15 -5.57 6.73 9.78
N ARG A 16 -6.76 6.88 9.17
CA ARG A 16 -7.28 8.15 8.61
C ARG A 16 -6.31 8.79 7.60
N TRP A 17 -5.62 7.97 6.81
CA TRP A 17 -4.70 8.45 5.80
C TRP A 17 -5.42 8.72 4.48
N SER A 18 -5.19 9.89 3.90
CA SER A 18 -5.50 10.10 2.50
C SER A 18 -4.55 9.27 1.61
N GLN A 19 -4.91 9.05 0.35
CA GLN A 19 -4.00 8.42 -0.62
C GLN A 19 -2.66 9.14 -0.72
N ASN A 20 -2.65 10.47 -0.58
CA ASN A 20 -1.41 11.25 -0.58
C ASN A 20 -0.58 11.01 0.68
N LYS A 21 -1.22 10.93 1.87
CA LYS A 21 -0.52 10.62 3.12
C LYS A 21 0.09 9.22 3.07
N PHE A 22 -0.65 8.25 2.55
CA PHE A 22 -0.13 6.90 2.32
C PHE A 22 1.04 6.91 1.34
N ALA A 23 0.94 7.64 0.21
CA ALA A 23 2.04 7.75 -0.75
C ALA A 23 3.34 8.29 -0.13
N ILE A 24 3.23 9.33 0.71
CA ILE A 24 4.36 9.89 1.47
C ILE A 24 4.95 8.85 2.41
N LYS A 25 4.12 8.13 3.18
CA LYS A 25 4.56 7.07 4.09
C LYS A 25 5.22 5.90 3.36
N ALA A 26 4.70 5.55 2.18
CA ALA A 26 5.24 4.49 1.34
C ALA A 26 6.48 4.93 0.54
N GLY A 27 6.77 6.23 0.47
CA GLY A 27 7.87 6.77 -0.33
C GLY A 27 7.68 6.51 -1.83
N VAL A 28 6.45 6.64 -2.34
CA VAL A 28 6.12 6.50 -3.77
C VAL A 28 5.25 7.67 -4.23
N SER A 29 5.09 7.85 -5.54
CA SER A 29 4.21 8.90 -6.07
C SER A 29 2.73 8.67 -5.71
N LYS A 30 1.97 9.75 -5.51
CA LYS A 30 0.50 9.70 -5.38
C LYS A 30 -0.15 9.01 -6.58
N THR A 31 0.40 9.18 -7.77
CA THR A 31 -0.08 8.55 -9.01
C THR A 31 0.08 7.03 -8.97
N THR A 32 1.21 6.52 -8.44
CA THR A 32 1.44 5.08 -8.24
C THR A 32 0.38 4.48 -7.32
N VAL A 33 0.14 5.12 -6.17
CA VAL A 33 -0.92 4.71 -5.23
C VAL A 33 -2.30 4.75 -5.89
N SER A 34 -2.64 5.86 -6.55
CA SER A 34 -3.96 6.03 -7.17
C SER A 34 -4.23 4.98 -8.25
N ARG A 35 -3.25 4.71 -9.13
CA ARG A 35 -3.38 3.68 -10.18
C ARG A 35 -3.55 2.29 -9.57
N TRP A 36 -2.85 1.98 -8.49
CA TRP A 36 -2.99 0.70 -7.81
C TRP A 36 -4.34 0.55 -7.07
N ILE A 37 -4.74 1.56 -6.30
CA ILE A 37 -6.03 1.57 -5.59
C ILE A 37 -7.20 1.49 -6.58
N ASN A 38 -7.11 2.14 -7.74
CA ASN A 38 -8.14 2.07 -8.78
C ASN A 38 -8.02 0.85 -9.70
N GLY A 39 -7.07 -0.05 -9.46
CA GLY A 39 -6.90 -1.28 -10.25
C GLY A 39 -6.36 -1.07 -11.67
N LYS A 40 -5.92 0.15 -12.01
CA LYS A 40 -5.32 0.48 -13.31
C LYS A 40 -3.93 -0.13 -13.51
N ARG A 41 -3.24 -0.49 -12.42
CA ARG A 41 -1.93 -1.16 -12.45
C ARG A 41 -1.74 -2.05 -11.22
N GLY A 42 -1.02 -3.16 -11.38
CA GLY A 42 -0.54 -3.97 -10.26
C GLY A 42 0.55 -3.26 -9.45
N ALA A 43 0.91 -3.83 -8.30
CA ALA A 43 2.00 -3.33 -7.48
C ALA A 43 3.35 -3.90 -7.97
N GLY A 44 4.24 -3.01 -8.40
CA GLY A 44 5.65 -3.36 -8.66
C GLY A 44 6.48 -3.36 -7.37
N SER A 45 7.77 -3.71 -7.51
CA SER A 45 8.73 -3.78 -6.41
C SER A 45 8.79 -2.52 -5.55
N GLU A 46 8.73 -1.33 -6.17
CA GLU A 46 8.73 -0.05 -5.48
C GLU A 46 7.53 0.12 -4.54
N LEU A 47 6.33 -0.24 -5.00
CA LEU A 47 5.11 -0.16 -4.19
C LEU A 47 5.09 -1.25 -3.10
N ILE A 48 5.61 -2.44 -3.40
CA ILE A 48 5.74 -3.52 -2.40
C ILE A 48 6.66 -3.06 -1.26
N ALA A 49 7.85 -2.55 -1.57
CA ALA A 49 8.76 -1.99 -0.56
C ALA A 49 8.12 -0.81 0.18
N GLY A 50 7.36 0.02 -0.53
CA GLY A 50 6.63 1.13 0.06
C GLY A 50 5.55 0.71 1.06
N ILE A 51 4.79 -0.37 0.77
CA ILE A 51 3.80 -0.91 1.70
C ILE A 51 4.48 -1.38 3.00
N ILE A 52 5.61 -2.08 2.90
CA ILE A 52 6.37 -2.53 4.08
C ILE A 52 6.86 -1.34 4.90
N ARG A 53 7.39 -0.29 4.25
CA ARG A 53 7.80 0.95 4.93
C ARG A 53 6.64 1.69 5.60
N ALA A 54 5.46 1.71 4.96
CA ALA A 54 4.31 2.42 5.47
C ALA A 54 3.69 1.74 6.70
N PHE A 55 3.81 0.41 6.79
CA PHE A 55 3.24 -0.42 7.85
C PHE A 55 4.28 -1.36 8.48
N PRO A 56 5.33 -0.83 9.12
CA PRO A 56 6.47 -1.63 9.57
C PRO A 56 6.12 -2.61 10.71
N ASN A 57 5.00 -2.38 11.40
CA ASN A 57 4.54 -3.21 12.51
C ASN A 57 3.45 -4.22 12.11
N GLU A 58 3.05 -4.24 10.84
CA GLU A 58 2.04 -5.19 10.35
C GLU A 58 2.70 -6.49 9.88
N PRO A 59 2.15 -7.67 10.23
CA PRO A 59 2.66 -8.95 9.75
C PRO A 59 2.66 -9.03 8.22
N ILE A 60 3.75 -9.53 7.64
CA ILE A 60 3.91 -9.64 6.17
C ILE A 60 2.81 -10.50 5.55
N GLU A 61 2.38 -11.58 6.23
CA GLU A 61 1.35 -12.49 5.71
C GLU A 61 -0.03 -11.83 5.62
N LYS A 62 -0.28 -10.77 6.42
CA LYS A 62 -1.50 -9.98 6.30
C LYS A 62 -1.41 -8.97 5.17
N LEU A 63 -0.23 -8.38 4.96
CA LEU A 63 0.03 -7.39 3.92
C LEU A 63 0.09 -8.00 2.52
N PHE A 64 0.49 -9.27 2.38
CA PHE A 64 0.72 -9.90 1.08
C PHE A 64 0.24 -11.35 1.05
N PHE A 65 -0.35 -11.74 -0.07
CA PHE A 65 -0.50 -13.15 -0.45
C PHE A 65 0.81 -13.62 -1.09
N LEU A 66 1.31 -14.77 -0.64
CA LEU A 66 2.52 -15.40 -1.18
C LEU A 66 2.27 -15.90 -2.60
#